data_AF-A0A382YW69-F1
#
_entry.id   AF-A0A382YW69-F1
#
_cell.length_a   1.000
_cell.length_b   1.000
_cell.length_c   1.000
_cell.angle_alpha   90.00
_cell.angle_beta   90.00
_cell.angle_gamma   90.00
#
_symmetry.space_group_name_H-M   'P 1'
#
loop_
_entity.id
_entity.type
_entity.pdbx_description
1 polymer ?
#
loop_
_entity_poly.entity_id
_entity_poly.type
_entity_poly.pdbx_seq_one_letter_code
_entity_poly.pdbx_strand_id
1 'polypeptide(L)'
;MKLTGGWTGYYDCNKSDNNAVVDKHPKYENVYLATGFTGRGLMQAPGIGRALTELITTGSYQTIDLNCFAVDRILNKKERVEPYVL
;
A
#
# COMPACT_ATOMS: atom_id res chain seq x y z
N MET A 1 9.58 -37.94 -1.45
CA MET A 1 9.75 -36.62 -2.07
C MET A 1 10.96 -35.95 -1.40
N LYS A 2 11.95 -35.45 -2.16
CA LYS A 2 13.17 -34.81 -1.61
C LYS A 2 13.06 -33.30 -1.77
N LEU A 3 13.20 -32.54 -0.69
CA LEU A 3 13.17 -31.08 -0.72
C LEU A 3 14.42 -30.53 -1.42
N THR A 4 14.24 -29.71 -2.44
CA THR A 4 15.33 -29.13 -3.26
C THR A 4 15.67 -27.68 -2.91
N GLY A 5 14.86 -27.03 -2.06
CA GLY A 5 15.13 -25.66 -1.61
C GLY A 5 14.04 -25.09 -0.70
N GLY A 6 14.34 -23.93 -0.12
CA GLY A 6 13.43 -23.12 0.69
C GLY A 6 14.04 -21.73 0.89
N TRP A 7 13.19 -20.72 1.05
CA TRP A 7 13.60 -19.35 1.36
C TRP A 7 12.69 -18.74 2.41
N THR A 8 13.14 -17.64 3.00
CA THR A 8 12.37 -16.80 3.92
C THR A 8 12.43 -15.36 3.44
N GLY A 9 11.42 -14.57 3.79
CA GLY A 9 11.29 -13.19 3.39
C GLY A 9 10.45 -12.41 4.37
N TYR A 10 10.63 -11.09 4.39
CA TYR A 10 9.87 -10.21 5.26
C TYR A 10 8.56 -9.81 4.61
N TYR A 11 7.53 -9.70 5.46
CA TYR A 11 6.31 -8.99 5.12
C TYR A 11 6.38 -7.60 5.72
N ASP A 12 6.22 -6.59 4.88
CA ASP A 12 6.00 -5.22 5.32
C ASP A 12 4.51 -5.04 5.62
N CYS A 13 4.19 -4.95 6.92
CA CYS A 13 2.83 -4.87 7.44
C CYS A 13 2.69 -3.63 8.32
N ASN A 14 1.60 -2.89 8.13
CA ASN A 14 1.23 -1.85 9.08
C ASN A 14 0.51 -2.47 10.30
N LYS A 15 0.69 -1.91 11.49
CA LYS A 15 0.11 -2.44 12.75
C LYS A 15 -1.39 -2.19 12.92
N SER A 16 -1.98 -1.31 12.11
CA SER A 16 -3.38 -0.90 12.24
C SER A 16 -4.30 -1.92 11.58
N ASP A 17 -4.08 -2.26 10.31
CA ASP A 17 -5.03 -3.08 9.55
C ASP A 17 -4.40 -3.94 8.45
N ASN A 18 -3.07 -4.09 8.43
CA ASN A 18 -2.36 -4.91 7.43
C ASN A 18 -2.62 -4.54 5.95
N ASN A 19 -3.20 -3.36 5.68
CA ASN A 19 -3.39 -2.82 4.34
C ASN A 19 -2.23 -1.96 3.87
N ALA A 20 -2.17 -1.76 2.55
CA ALA A 20 -1.22 -0.82 1.97
C ALA A 20 -1.43 0.60 2.51
N VAL A 21 -0.35 1.37 2.56
CA VAL A 21 -0.36 2.82 2.75
C VAL A 21 0.21 3.42 1.48
N VAL A 22 -0.64 4.09 0.71
CA VAL A 22 -0.30 4.69 -0.58
C VAL A 22 -0.82 6.10 -0.61
N ASP A 23 0.08 7.07 -0.51
CA ASP A 23 -0.28 8.50 -0.47
C ASP A 23 0.94 9.41 -0.57
N LYS A 24 0.71 10.72 -0.69
CA LYS A 24 1.71 11.76 -0.45
C LYS A 24 2.01 11.90 1.04
N HIS A 25 3.26 12.15 1.40
CA HIS A 25 3.64 12.38 2.79
C HIS A 25 3.06 13.72 3.29
N PRO A 26 2.40 13.78 4.46
CA PRO A 26 1.63 14.96 4.90
C PRO A 26 2.50 16.17 5.22
N LYS A 27 3.78 15.96 5.55
CA LYS A 27 4.75 17.03 5.88
C LYS A 27 5.73 17.39 4.77
N TYR A 28 5.83 16.57 3.72
CA TYR A 28 6.89 16.71 2.71
C TYR A 28 6.29 16.65 1.31
N GLU A 29 6.44 17.73 0.55
CA GLU A 29 5.72 17.89 -0.73
C GLU A 29 6.21 16.96 -1.84
N ASN A 30 7.42 16.42 -1.74
CA ASN A 30 8.04 15.61 -2.79
C ASN A 30 8.30 14.17 -2.34
N VAL A 31 7.64 13.72 -1.27
CA VAL A 31 7.76 12.36 -0.73
C VAL A 31 6.44 11.63 -0.90
N TYR A 32 6.51 10.45 -1.49
CA TYR A 32 5.36 9.58 -1.74
C TYR A 32 5.59 8.23 -1.08
N LEU A 33 4.51 7.67 -0.55
CA LEU A 33 4.50 6.43 0.22
C LEU A 33 3.83 5.35 -0.62
N ALA A 34 4.43 4.16 -0.59
CA ALA A 34 3.93 2.94 -1.19
C ALA A 34 4.47 1.78 -0.36
N THR A 35 3.86 1.51 0.79
CA THR A 35 4.38 0.57 1.81
C THR A 35 3.26 -0.25 2.42
N GLY A 36 3.59 -1.27 3.22
CA GLY A 36 2.62 -2.02 4.02
C GLY A 36 1.76 -3.01 3.24
N PHE A 37 2.27 -3.58 2.14
CA PHE A 37 1.47 -4.42 1.24
C PHE A 37 1.16 -5.83 1.77
N THR A 38 1.72 -6.24 2.92
CA THR A 38 1.41 -7.51 3.60
C THR A 38 1.31 -8.71 2.64
N GLY A 39 2.30 -8.82 1.74
CA GLY A 39 2.42 -9.95 0.81
C GLY A 39 1.63 -9.84 -0.49
N ARG A 40 0.75 -8.84 -0.60
CA ARG A 40 -0.09 -8.59 -1.79
C ARG A 40 0.55 -7.61 -2.77
N GLY A 41 1.73 -7.09 -2.43
CA GLY A 41 2.41 -6.04 -3.19
C GLY A 41 2.70 -6.43 -4.63
N LEU A 42 3.08 -7.68 -4.90
CA LEU A 42 3.35 -8.14 -6.27
C LEU A 42 2.10 -8.10 -7.15
N MET A 43 0.94 -8.48 -6.61
CA MET A 43 -0.33 -8.45 -7.35
C MET A 43 -0.83 -7.02 -7.56
N GLN A 44 -0.58 -6.13 -6.60
CA GLN A 44 -1.09 -4.76 -6.61
C GLN A 44 -0.15 -3.77 -7.33
N ALA A 45 1.13 -4.12 -7.51
CA ALA A 45 2.18 -3.22 -8.01
C ALA A 45 1.80 -2.47 -9.31
N PRO A 46 1.20 -3.09 -10.34
CA PRO A 46 0.82 -2.37 -11.55
C PRO A 46 -0.22 -1.26 -11.30
N GLY A 47 -1.22 -1.53 -10.46
CA GLY A 47 -2.26 -0.56 -10.12
C GLY A 47 -1.72 0.59 -9.26
N ILE A 48 -0.87 0.27 -8.29
CA ILE A 48 -0.22 1.26 -7.43
C ILE A 48 0.73 2.15 -8.24
N GLY A 49 1.54 1.56 -9.13
CA GLY A 49 2.45 2.31 -9.98
C GLY A 49 1.71 3.31 -10.87
N ARG A 50 0.57 2.91 -11.45
CA ARG A 50 -0.28 3.80 -12.23
C ARG A 50 -0.84 4.96 -11.40
N ALA A 51 -1.47 4.64 -10.27
CA ALA A 51 -2.09 5.64 -9.40
C ALA A 51 -1.06 6.62 -8.81
N LEU A 52 0.11 6.14 -8.40
CA LEU A 52 1.20 7.00 -7.92
C LEU A 52 1.76 7.90 -9.03
N THR A 53 1.91 7.39 -10.25
CA THR A 53 2.35 8.22 -11.37
C THR A 53 1.38 9.37 -11.62
N GLU A 54 0.08 9.09 -11.58
CA GLU A 54 -0.96 10.12 -11.70
C GLU A 54 -0.89 11.12 -10.53
N LEU A 55 -0.81 10.63 -9.28
CA LEU A 55 -0.67 11.49 -8.11
C LEU A 55 0.56 12.41 -8.19
N ILE A 56 1.70 11.89 -8.67
CA ILE A 56 2.95 12.66 -8.84
C ILE A 56 2.83 13.70 -9.96
N THR A 57 2.24 13.33 -11.09
CA THR A 57 2.25 14.18 -12.31
C THR A 57 1.09 15.16 -12.38
N THR A 58 -0.08 14.80 -11.84
CA THR A 58 -1.31 15.61 -11.92
C THR A 58 -1.83 16.06 -10.55
N GLY A 59 -1.23 15.59 -9.46
CA GLY A 59 -1.61 15.99 -8.09
C GLY A 59 -2.83 15.26 -7.53
N SER A 60 -3.42 14.31 -8.25
CA SER A 60 -4.57 13.53 -7.79
C SER A 60 -4.70 12.22 -8.57
N TYR A 61 -5.28 11.20 -7.93
CA TYR A 61 -5.63 9.93 -8.58
C TYR A 61 -6.63 10.16 -9.71
N GLN A 62 -6.42 9.54 -10.88
CA GLN A 62 -7.29 9.70 -12.05
C GLN A 62 -8.01 8.41 -12.41
N THR A 63 -7.24 7.35 -12.66
CA THR A 63 -7.78 6.08 -13.19
C THR A 63 -8.15 5.12 -12.07
N ILE A 64 -7.36 5.11 -11.00
CA ILE A 64 -7.54 4.21 -9.85
C ILE A 64 -7.55 5.06 -8.59
N ASP A 65 -8.69 5.13 -7.92
CA ASP A 65 -8.81 5.82 -6.64
C ASP A 65 -8.21 4.97 -5.51
N LEU A 66 -7.08 5.40 -4.97
CA LEU A 66 -6.41 4.78 -3.82
C LEU A 66 -6.60 5.54 -2.51
N ASN A 67 -7.57 6.46 -2.42
CA ASN A 67 -7.87 7.19 -1.17
C ASN A 67 -8.18 6.25 0.01
N CYS A 68 -8.66 5.03 -0.25
CA CYS A 68 -8.87 4.03 0.80
C CYS A 68 -7.56 3.53 1.45
N PHE A 69 -6.40 3.80 0.85
CA PHE A 69 -5.06 3.51 1.36
C PHE A 69 -4.31 4.77 1.83
N ALA A 70 -4.99 5.93 1.91
CA ALA A 70 -4.40 7.20 2.31
C ALA A 70 -3.70 7.14 3.67
N VAL A 71 -2.63 7.92 3.85
CA VAL A 71 -1.86 7.95 5.11
C VAL A 71 -2.69 8.52 6.26
N ASP A 72 -3.62 9.43 5.96
CA ASP A 72 -4.53 10.04 6.93
C ASP A 72 -5.35 9.00 7.70
N ARG A 73 -5.67 7.85 7.11
CA ARG A 73 -6.42 6.80 7.81
C ARG A 73 -5.62 6.25 9.01
N ILE A 74 -4.31 6.09 8.86
CA ILE A 74 -3.41 5.60 9.92
C ILE A 74 -3.25 6.65 11.00
N LEU A 75 -3.05 7.91 10.59
CA LEU A 75 -2.87 9.03 11.53
C LEU A 75 -4.14 9.26 12.37
N ASN A 76 -5.31 9.06 11.77
CA ASN A 76 -6.60 9.20 12.44
C ASN A 76 -7.12 7.90 13.07
N LYS A 77 -6.33 6.82 13.10
CA LYS A 77 -6.71 5.49 13.63
C LYS A 77 -8.03 4.95 13.03
N LYS A 78 -8.25 5.21 11.74
CA LYS A 78 -9.37 4.69 10.96
C LYS A 78 -8.90 3.45 10.22
N GLU A 79 -9.13 2.30 10.86
CA GLU A 79 -8.80 1.00 10.29
C GLU A 79 -9.75 0.65 9.14
N ARG A 80 -9.19 0.08 8.07
CA ARG A 80 -9.96 -0.52 6.98
C ARG A 80 -9.97 -2.02 7.19
N VAL A 81 -11.04 -2.53 7.78
CA VAL A 81 -11.22 -3.98 7.92
C VAL A 81 -11.55 -4.58 6.55
N GLU A 82 -10.75 -5.52 6.09
CA GLU A 82 -11.05 -6.30 4.88
C GLU A 82 -12.00 -7.45 5.26
N PRO A 83 -13.27 -7.46 4.82
CA PRO A 83 -14.27 -8.41 5.31
C PRO A 83 -14.00 -9.89 4.93
N TYR A 84 -13.04 -10.14 4.03
CA TYR A 84 -12.71 -11.46 3.50
C TYR A 84 -11.26 -11.88 3.78
N VAL A 85 -10.56 -11.16 4.65
CA VAL A 85 -9.22 -11.54 5.11
C VAL A 85 -9.40 -12.11 6.52
N LEU A 86 -9.24 -13.43 6.64
CA LEU A 86 -9.31 -14.20 7.90
C LEU A 86 -8.18 -13.82 8.86
#